data_AF-A0A2E6SIU1-F1
#
_entry.id   AF-A0A2E6SIU1-F1
#
_cell.length_a   1.000
_cell.length_b   1.000
_cell.length_c   1.000
_cell.angle_alpha   90.00
_cell.angle_beta   90.00
_cell.angle_gamma   90.00
#
_symmetry.space_group_name_H-M   'P 1'
#
loop_
_entity.id
_entity.type
_entity.pdbx_description
1 polymer ?
#
loop_
_entity_poly.entity_id
_entity_poly.type
_entity_poly.pdbx_seq_one_letter_code
_entity_poly.pdbx_strand_id
1 'polypeptide(L)'
;DYEELLNKDSEIDIRYTSYWETHDDDFIKNIIDDDVWPGHAGEYETSVALYLFNELVDKDAILNDPLGSSKDATEEKGKQIYNDIIKQYSKIVSEMLR
;
A
#
# COMPACT_ATOMS: atom_id res chain seq x y z
N ASP A 1 -2.56 -18.91 -22.79
CA ASP A 1 -3.45 -17.74 -22.82
C ASP A 1 -4.04 -17.61 -21.43
N TYR A 2 -3.89 -16.48 -20.73
CA TYR A 2 -4.36 -16.37 -19.34
C TYR A 2 -5.89 -16.38 -19.28
N GLU A 3 -6.55 -15.96 -20.36
CA GLU A 3 -8.00 -16.08 -20.55
C GLU A 3 -8.44 -17.55 -20.53
N GLU A 4 -7.60 -18.48 -20.97
CA GLU A 4 -7.88 -19.92 -20.93
C GLU A 4 -7.76 -20.52 -19.51
N LEU A 5 -6.97 -19.89 -18.63
CA LEU A 5 -6.88 -20.22 -17.21
C LEU A 5 -8.08 -19.67 -16.42
N LEU A 6 -8.59 -18.49 -16.79
CA LEU A 6 -9.78 -17.88 -16.20
C LEU A 6 -11.09 -18.58 -16.63
N ASN A 7 -11.12 -19.16 -17.83
CA ASN A 7 -12.31 -19.80 -18.41
C ASN A 7 -12.43 -21.31 -18.16
N LYS A 8 -11.50 -21.91 -17.40
CA LYS A 8 -11.64 -23.29 -16.93
C LYS A 8 -12.19 -23.29 -15.51
N ASP A 9 -13.29 -24.01 -15.28
CA ASP A 9 -13.70 -24.47 -13.95
C ASP A 9 -12.53 -25.28 -13.37
N SER A 10 -11.68 -24.62 -12.60
CA SER A 10 -10.54 -25.22 -11.94
C SER A 10 -10.75 -25.07 -10.44
N GLU A 11 -10.43 -26.11 -9.68
CA GLU A 11 -10.45 -26.07 -8.21
C GLU A 11 -9.39 -25.09 -7.61
N ILE A 12 -8.69 -24.32 -8.45
CA ILE A 12 -7.59 -23.44 -8.07
C ILE A 12 -8.13 -22.00 -7.92
N ASP A 13 -8.12 -21.48 -6.69
CA ASP A 13 -8.39 -20.07 -6.39
C ASP A 13 -7.14 -19.21 -6.66
N ILE A 14 -7.20 -18.34 -7.66
CA ILE A 14 -6.14 -17.37 -8.01
C ILE A 14 -6.69 -15.95 -7.83
N ARG A 15 -6.04 -15.15 -6.98
CA ARG A 15 -6.38 -13.74 -6.73
C ARG A 15 -5.18 -12.84 -6.98
N TYR A 16 -5.44 -11.65 -7.49
CA TYR A 16 -4.44 -10.60 -7.69
C TYR A 16 -4.96 -9.29 -7.11
N THR A 17 -4.06 -8.53 -6.48
CA THR A 17 -4.36 -7.19 -5.95
C THR A 17 -3.03 -6.51 -5.61
N SER A 18 -2.95 -5.21 -5.87
CA SER A 18 -1.85 -4.40 -5.37
C SER A 18 -2.10 -4.04 -3.91
N TYR A 19 -1.07 -4.01 -3.07
CA TYR A 19 -1.26 -3.81 -1.63
C TYR A 19 -1.95 -2.49 -1.29
N TRP A 20 -1.70 -1.45 -2.09
CA TRP A 20 -2.35 -0.15 -1.93
C TRP A 20 -3.86 -0.20 -2.25
N GLU A 21 -4.32 -1.09 -3.13
CA GLU A 21 -5.74 -1.21 -3.50
C GLU A 21 -6.58 -1.90 -2.42
N THR A 22 -5.95 -2.44 -1.38
CA THR A 22 -6.64 -3.21 -0.33
C THR A 22 -7.33 -2.33 0.72
N HIS A 23 -6.96 -1.06 0.79
CA HIS A 23 -7.47 -0.13 1.78
C HIS A 23 -8.93 0.24 1.53
N ASP A 24 -9.65 0.51 2.61
CA ASP A 24 -10.89 1.26 2.52
C ASP A 24 -10.59 2.72 2.13
N ASP A 25 -11.39 3.27 1.23
CA ASP A 25 -11.23 4.62 0.69
C ASP A 25 -11.26 5.69 1.78
N ASP A 26 -12.17 5.57 2.75
CA ASP A 26 -12.29 6.53 3.85
C ASP A 26 -11.12 6.36 4.83
N PHE A 27 -10.66 5.12 5.06
CA PHE A 27 -9.48 4.86 5.86
C PHE A 27 -8.25 5.57 5.30
N ILE A 28 -7.94 5.37 4.01
CA ILE A 28 -6.68 5.89 3.45
C ILE A 28 -6.69 7.41 3.29
N LYS A 29 -7.84 8.00 2.91
CA LYS A 29 -8.02 9.46 2.80
C LYS A 29 -7.94 10.19 4.14
N ASN A 30 -8.11 9.49 5.26
CA ASN A 30 -7.92 10.07 6.60
C ASN A 30 -6.45 10.01 7.08
N ILE A 31 -5.57 9.33 6.36
CA ILE A 31 -4.16 9.14 6.72
C ILE A 31 -3.24 9.93 5.80
N ILE A 32 -3.51 9.90 4.49
CA ILE A 32 -2.72 10.57 3.46
C ILE A 32 -3.32 11.94 3.17
N ASP A 33 -2.47 12.96 3.19
CA ASP A 33 -2.85 14.35 2.90
C ASP A 33 -2.71 14.66 1.38
N ASP A 34 -1.88 13.90 0.65
CA ASP A 34 -1.75 13.99 -0.80
C ASP A 34 -3.03 13.53 -1.54
N ASP A 35 -3.47 14.35 -2.49
CA ASP A 35 -4.62 14.04 -3.35
C ASP A 35 -4.34 12.90 -4.35
N VAL A 36 -3.07 12.53 -4.54
CA VAL A 36 -2.62 11.46 -5.44
C VAL A 36 -2.10 10.27 -4.64
N TRP A 37 -2.94 9.24 -4.46
CA TRP A 37 -2.56 7.99 -3.80
C TRP A 37 -2.71 6.76 -4.73
N PRO A 38 -1.84 5.74 -4.60
CA PRO A 38 -0.68 5.68 -3.70
C PRO A 38 0.45 6.65 -4.08
N GLY A 39 0.49 7.16 -5.32
CA GLY A 39 1.57 8.02 -5.82
C GLY A 39 2.91 7.28 -5.93
N HIS A 40 3.79 7.69 -6.85
CA HIS A 40 5.13 7.08 -6.93
C HIS A 40 6.12 7.84 -6.05
N ALA A 41 6.73 7.15 -5.10
CA ALA A 41 7.58 7.71 -4.04
C ALA A 41 6.91 8.86 -3.27
N GLY A 42 5.57 8.91 -3.30
CA GLY A 42 4.78 9.93 -2.61
C GLY A 42 4.68 9.67 -1.12
N GLU A 43 3.74 10.36 -0.48
CA GLU A 43 3.50 10.30 0.94
C GLU A 43 3.24 8.88 1.44
N TYR A 44 2.46 8.10 0.69
CA TYR A 44 2.10 6.73 1.02
C TYR A 44 3.34 5.81 1.11
N GLU A 45 4.11 5.71 0.01
CA GLU A 45 5.26 4.82 -0.05
C GLU A 45 6.37 5.27 0.90
N THR A 46 6.60 6.58 0.99
CA THR A 46 7.60 7.16 1.89
C THR A 46 7.25 6.92 3.35
N SER A 47 5.96 7.04 3.73
CA SER A 47 5.51 6.76 5.09
C SER A 47 5.75 5.29 5.46
N VAL A 48 5.37 4.36 4.58
CA VAL A 48 5.62 2.92 4.79
C VAL A 48 7.12 2.62 4.89
N ALA A 49 7.96 3.25 4.04
CA ALA A 49 9.40 3.10 4.09
C ALA A 49 9.99 3.66 5.40
N LEU A 50 9.50 4.81 5.90
CA LEU A 50 9.91 5.36 7.19
C LEU A 50 9.57 4.42 8.35
N TYR A 51 8.44 3.70 8.28
CA TYR A 51 8.06 2.73 9.31
C TYR A 51 8.91 1.45 9.28
N LEU A 52 9.13 0.87 8.11
CA LEU A 52 9.80 -0.42 7.98
C LEU A 52 11.33 -0.31 7.96
N PHE A 53 11.85 0.77 7.37
CA PHE A 53 13.25 0.92 6.99
C PHE A 53 13.72 2.36 7.20
N ASN A 54 13.39 2.97 8.35
CA ASN A 54 13.71 4.37 8.67
C ASN A 54 15.17 4.76 8.37
N GLU A 55 16.11 3.85 8.62
CA GLU A 55 17.55 4.05 8.38
C GLU A 55 17.96 4.06 6.90
N LEU A 56 17.11 3.57 6.01
CA LEU A 56 17.35 3.56 4.56
C LEU A 56 16.68 4.74 3.84
N VAL A 57 15.86 5.53 4.55
CA VAL A 57 15.18 6.69 3.98
C VAL A 57 16.05 7.95 4.13
N ASP A 58 16.40 8.56 3.00
CA ASP A 58 17.10 9.84 2.99
C ASP A 58 16.13 10.99 3.29
N LYS A 59 16.15 11.46 4.54
CA LYS A 59 15.27 12.54 5.03
C LYS A 59 15.63 13.89 4.42
N ASP A 60 16.88 14.09 4.03
CA ASP A 60 17.29 15.33 3.36
C ASP A 60 16.74 15.35 1.94
N ALA A 61 16.65 14.19 1.27
CA ALA A 61 16.02 14.10 -0.05
C ALA A 61 14.52 14.43 -0.01
N ILE A 62 13.79 14.00 1.02
CA ILE A 62 12.35 14.33 1.20
C ILE A 62 12.15 15.85 1.31
N LEU A 63 12.97 16.52 2.13
CA LEU A 63 12.84 17.96 2.33
C LEU A 63 13.17 18.79 1.08
N ASN A 64 13.99 18.23 0.19
CA ASN A 64 14.45 18.89 -1.04
C ASN A 64 13.72 18.39 -2.30
N ASP A 65 12.68 17.56 -2.16
CA ASP A 65 11.88 17.06 -3.27
C ASP A 65 11.13 18.23 -3.94
N PRO A 66 11.39 18.53 -5.23
CA PRO A 66 10.73 19.62 -5.94
C PRO A 66 9.23 19.38 -6.19
N LEU A 67 8.76 18.12 -6.17
CA LEU A 67 7.34 17.79 -6.26
C LEU A 67 6.65 17.93 -4.89
N GLY A 68 7.40 17.77 -3.80
CA GLY A 68 6.90 17.86 -2.43
C GLY A 68 5.86 16.81 -2.07
N SER A 69 5.70 15.76 -2.87
CA SER A 69 4.68 14.71 -2.69
C SER A 69 4.95 13.80 -1.51
N SER A 70 6.17 13.82 -0.97
CA SER A 70 6.58 13.00 0.18
C SER A 70 6.74 13.79 1.48
N LYS A 71 6.55 15.12 1.45
CA LYS A 71 6.92 16.02 2.56
C LYS A 71 6.15 15.76 3.86
N ASP A 72 4.90 15.27 3.75
CA ASP A 72 4.00 15.02 4.87
C ASP A 72 4.06 13.56 5.35
N ALA A 73 5.01 12.78 4.81
CA ALA A 73 5.22 11.40 5.19
C ALA A 73 5.75 11.27 6.62
N THR A 74 5.21 10.31 7.36
CA THR A 74 5.66 10.03 8.74
C THR A 74 5.68 8.53 9.03
N GLU A 75 6.52 8.16 9.99
CA GLU A 75 6.58 6.78 10.51
C GLU A 75 5.22 6.30 11.02
N GLU A 76 4.45 7.16 11.70
CA GLU A 76 3.15 6.80 12.27
C GLU A 76 2.08 6.57 11.19
N LYS A 77 2.07 7.40 10.13
CA LYS A 77 1.22 7.14 8.94
C LYS A 77 1.59 5.79 8.33
N GLY A 78 2.89 5.51 8.18
CA GLY A 78 3.40 4.25 7.64
C GLY A 78 2.97 3.03 8.43
N LYS A 79 3.02 3.13 9.76
CA LYS A 79 2.58 2.07 10.68
C LYS A 79 1.08 1.77 10.51
N GLN A 80 0.24 2.80 10.44
CA GLN A 80 -1.21 2.62 10.25
C GLN A 80 -1.51 1.95 8.91
N ILE A 81 -0.89 2.43 7.83
CA ILE A 81 -1.00 1.85 6.48
C ILE A 81 -0.58 0.38 6.48
N TYR A 82 0.63 0.09 6.98
CA TYR A 82 1.18 -1.26 7.00
C TYR A 82 0.30 -2.24 7.78
N ASN A 83 -0.21 -1.83 8.94
CA ASN A 83 -1.10 -2.69 9.73
C ASN A 83 -2.42 -2.98 9.01
N ASP A 84 -2.97 -2.02 8.27
CA ASP A 84 -4.17 -2.27 7.46
C ASP A 84 -3.86 -3.21 6.29
N ILE A 85 -2.74 -3.05 5.58
CA ILE A 85 -2.30 -4.00 4.54
C ILE A 85 -2.31 -5.44 5.09
N ILE A 86 -1.66 -5.66 6.23
CA ILE A 86 -1.58 -7.00 6.85
C ILE A 86 -2.98 -7.51 7.21
N LYS A 87 -3.84 -6.67 7.76
CA LYS A 87 -5.22 -7.02 8.11
C LYS A 87 -6.03 -7.42 6.86
N GLN A 88 -5.94 -6.66 5.78
CA GLN A 88 -6.70 -6.93 4.55
C GLN A 88 -6.22 -8.20 3.85
N TYR A 89 -4.90 -8.38 3.69
CA TYR A 89 -4.38 -9.63 3.12
C TYR A 89 -4.65 -10.85 4.01
N SER A 90 -4.58 -10.71 5.33
CA SER A 90 -4.96 -11.80 6.25
C SER A 90 -6.40 -12.24 6.04
N LYS A 91 -7.32 -11.28 5.79
CA LYS A 91 -8.72 -11.57 5.45
C LYS A 91 -8.83 -12.27 4.11
N ILE A 92 -8.19 -11.76 3.06
CA ILE A 92 -8.21 -12.36 1.71
C ILE A 92 -7.72 -13.82 1.77
N VAL A 93 -6.56 -14.07 2.39
CA VAL A 93 -6.02 -15.42 2.54
C VAL A 93 -6.96 -16.31 3.36
N SER A 94 -7.57 -15.79 4.42
CA SER A 94 -8.54 -16.55 5.23
C SER A 94 -9.80 -16.93 4.44
N GLU A 95 -10.21 -16.10 3.48
CA GLU A 95 -11.34 -16.40 2.59
C GLU A 95 -10.99 -17.46 1.54
N MET A 96 -9.73 -17.52 1.08
CA MET A 96 -9.25 -18.55 0.15
C MET A 96 -9.14 -19.93 0.80
N LEU A 97 -8.96 -19.99 2.12
CA LEU A 97 -8.81 -21.23 2.88
C LEU A 97 -10.15 -21.84 3.34
N ARG A 98 -11.27 -21.19 3.07
CA ARG A 98 -12.62 -21.66 3.42
C ARG A 98 -13.20 -22.52 2.31
#